data_AF-A0A136ISD0-F1
#
_entry.id   AF-A0A136ISD0-F1
#
_cell.length_a   1.000
_cell.length_b   1.000
_cell.length_c   1.000
_cell.angle_alpha   90.00
_cell.angle_beta   90.00
_cell.angle_gamma   90.00
#
_symmetry.space_group_name_H-M   'P 1'
#
loop_
_entity.id
_entity.type
_entity.pdbx_description
1 polymer ?
#
loop_
_entity_poly.entity_id
_entity_poly.type
_entity_poly.pdbx_seq_one_letter_code
_entity_poly.pdbx_strand_id
1 'polypeptide(L)'
;MSQSPGSGTSRLNHQTPTSTIESITSSLSDNKIHLLLAASGSVATIKLPLIVKTLSERYSQPGALPQQSQQQQHGGLSIRILLTPSATRFLAGQAAEQPPLSSLLDIPGVDGIHLDEDEWREPWKRGNAILHIELRRWADMLVVAPLSANTMAKIVNGFADGILASVVRAWDARGELDTDVVRGSGAEGSSTTATTGSSGEGSSAAAATTRPRRAKKKRIIVAPAMNTAMWRHPITAKQLRVLEDEWGVASPN
;
A
#
# COMPACT_ATOMS: atom_id res chain seq x y z
N MET A 1 -18.07 -41.10 -28.45
CA MET A 1 -17.59 -40.91 -27.06
C MET A 1 -16.56 -39.80 -27.07
N SER A 2 -17.00 -38.55 -26.89
CA SER A 2 -16.11 -37.38 -26.86
C SER A 2 -15.56 -37.19 -25.45
N GLN A 3 -14.23 -37.11 -25.33
CA GLN A 3 -13.60 -36.60 -24.11
C GLN A 3 -13.33 -35.10 -24.29
N SER A 4 -13.90 -34.30 -23.39
CA SER A 4 -13.62 -32.88 -23.25
C SER A 4 -12.25 -32.69 -22.58
N PRO A 5 -11.39 -31.75 -23.02
CA PRO A 5 -10.21 -31.39 -22.26
C PRO A 5 -10.61 -30.40 -21.17
N GLY A 6 -10.39 -30.78 -19.91
CA GLY A 6 -10.56 -29.91 -18.75
C GLY A 6 -9.56 -28.75 -18.80
N SER A 7 -10.06 -27.52 -18.77
CA SER A 7 -9.24 -26.32 -18.62
C SER A 7 -8.73 -26.24 -17.18
N GLY A 8 -7.50 -26.71 -16.95
CA GLY A 8 -6.77 -26.47 -15.71
C GLY A 8 -6.29 -25.03 -15.65
N THR A 9 -7.14 -24.10 -15.21
CA THR A 9 -6.66 -22.82 -14.68
C THR A 9 -6.00 -23.10 -13.34
N SER A 10 -4.67 -23.22 -13.34
CA SER A 10 -3.84 -23.20 -12.14
C SER A 10 -4.14 -21.92 -11.37
N ARG A 11 -4.92 -22.02 -10.29
CA ARG A 11 -5.01 -20.96 -9.29
C ARG A 11 -3.63 -20.88 -8.67
N LEU A 12 -2.84 -19.89 -9.06
CA LEU A 12 -1.59 -19.58 -8.41
C LEU A 12 -1.90 -19.33 -6.92
N ASN A 13 -1.52 -20.28 -6.07
CA ASN A 13 -1.70 -20.24 -4.63
C ASN A 13 -0.70 -19.22 -4.05
N HIS A 14 -1.03 -17.92 -4.15
CA HIS A 14 -0.20 -16.82 -3.64
C HIS A 14 -0.41 -16.64 -2.13
N GLN A 15 -0.22 -17.68 -1.33
CA GLN A 15 -0.02 -17.49 0.11
C GLN A 15 1.46 -17.23 0.35
N THR A 16 1.85 -15.97 0.22
CA THR A 16 3.11 -15.52 0.81
C THR A 16 2.80 -14.90 2.18
N PRO A 17 3.42 -15.37 3.28
CA PRO A 17 3.10 -14.94 4.65
C PRO A 17 3.12 -13.42 4.86
N THR A 18 3.84 -12.72 3.99
CA THR A 18 4.06 -11.28 4.01
C THR A 18 2.86 -10.47 3.49
N SER A 19 1.96 -11.05 2.70
CA SER A 19 0.79 -10.34 2.13
C SER A 19 -0.49 -10.40 2.98
N THR A 20 -0.44 -10.86 4.24
CA THR A 20 -1.63 -10.98 5.09
C THR A 20 -1.99 -9.66 5.77
N ILE A 21 -3.28 -9.50 6.15
CA ILE A 21 -3.72 -8.37 6.99
C ILE A 21 -2.96 -8.37 8.33
N GLU A 22 -2.72 -9.54 8.94
CA GLU A 22 -1.96 -9.65 10.18
C GLU A 22 -0.53 -9.09 10.06
N SER A 23 0.15 -9.35 8.93
CA SER A 23 1.46 -8.77 8.63
C SER A 23 1.38 -7.24 8.49
N ILE A 24 0.31 -6.71 7.89
CA ILE A 24 0.10 -5.26 7.77
C ILE A 24 -0.09 -4.65 9.15
N THR A 25 -1.01 -5.20 9.95
CA THR A 25 -1.36 -4.67 11.27
C THR A 25 -0.17 -4.72 12.24
N SER A 26 0.60 -5.82 12.25
CA SER A 26 1.78 -5.96 13.11
C SER A 26 2.91 -4.98 12.78
N SER A 27 3.04 -4.57 11.51
CA SER A 27 4.05 -3.58 11.07
C SER A 27 3.61 -2.12 11.24
N LEU A 28 2.34 -1.83 11.56
CA LEU A 28 1.84 -0.44 11.72
C LEU A 28 2.67 0.44 12.67
N SER A 29 3.26 -0.18 13.69
CA SER A 29 3.96 0.51 14.78
C SER A 29 5.48 0.40 14.72
N ASP A 30 6.02 -0.20 13.66
CA ASP A 30 7.47 -0.28 13.48
C ASP A 30 8.07 1.11 13.23
N ASN A 31 9.41 1.21 13.24
CA ASN A 31 10.10 2.48 13.04
C ASN A 31 10.49 2.77 11.59
N LYS A 32 9.92 2.07 10.60
CA LYS A 32 10.19 2.27 9.18
C LYS A 32 9.31 3.36 8.59
N ILE A 33 9.64 3.75 7.36
CA ILE A 33 8.74 4.49 6.47
C ILE A 33 8.02 3.48 5.59
N HIS A 34 6.70 3.61 5.50
CA HIS A 34 5.84 2.69 4.76
C HIS A 34 5.42 3.26 3.41
N LEU A 35 5.86 2.61 2.33
CA LEU A 35 5.51 2.95 0.95
C LEU A 35 4.55 1.91 0.38
N LEU A 36 3.38 2.37 -0.06
CA LEU A 36 2.58 1.62 -1.03
C LEU A 36 3.02 2.00 -2.43
N LEU A 37 3.57 1.04 -3.17
CA LEU A 37 3.94 1.20 -4.57
C LEU A 37 2.95 0.46 -5.45
N ALA A 38 2.12 1.20 -6.16
CA ALA A 38 1.10 0.66 -7.04
C ALA A 38 1.50 0.73 -8.51
N ALA A 39 1.10 -0.28 -9.28
CA ALA A 39 1.22 -0.31 -10.73
C ALA A 39 -0.12 -0.65 -11.39
N SER A 40 -0.43 0.06 -12.48
CA SER A 40 -1.65 -0.17 -13.26
C SER A 40 -1.35 -0.56 -14.71
N GLY A 41 -2.39 -0.87 -15.50
CA GLY A 41 -2.28 -1.44 -16.84
C GLY A 41 -1.61 -0.53 -17.89
N SER A 42 -0.29 -0.50 -17.90
CA SER A 42 0.55 0.20 -18.88
C SER A 42 1.82 -0.62 -19.15
N VAL A 43 2.35 -0.55 -20.38
CA VAL A 43 3.62 -1.23 -20.74
C VAL A 43 4.77 -0.79 -19.82
N ALA A 44 4.71 0.43 -19.27
CA ALA A 44 5.71 0.92 -18.32
C ALA A 44 5.83 0.06 -17.04
N THR A 45 4.85 -0.83 -16.74
CA THR A 45 4.92 -1.76 -15.60
C THR A 45 6.11 -2.70 -15.67
N ILE A 46 6.69 -2.95 -16.85
CA ILE A 46 7.95 -3.71 -16.99
C ILE A 46 9.13 -3.07 -16.24
N LYS A 47 9.02 -1.78 -15.87
CA LYS A 47 10.04 -1.07 -15.09
C LYS A 47 9.78 -1.09 -13.58
N LEU A 48 8.66 -1.66 -13.12
CA LEU A 48 8.37 -1.82 -11.70
C LEU A 48 9.49 -2.58 -10.95
N PRO A 49 10.05 -3.70 -11.44
CA PRO A 49 11.15 -4.39 -10.76
C PRO A 49 12.37 -3.49 -10.56
N LEU A 50 12.69 -2.66 -11.57
CA LEU A 50 13.79 -1.69 -11.49
C LEU A 50 13.52 -0.61 -10.43
N ILE A 51 12.31 -0.05 -10.41
CA ILE A 51 11.90 0.95 -9.41
C ILE A 51 12.04 0.37 -7.99
N VAL A 52 11.49 -0.83 -7.76
CA VAL A 52 11.52 -1.50 -6.46
C VAL A 52 12.95 -1.78 -6.03
N LYS A 53 13.79 -2.33 -6.92
CA LYS A 53 15.19 -2.62 -6.65
C LYS A 53 15.98 -1.36 -6.29
N THR A 54 15.83 -0.28 -7.05
CA THR A 54 16.53 0.98 -6.78
C THR A 54 16.08 1.62 -5.45
N LEU A 55 14.79 1.56 -5.12
CA LEU A 55 14.29 2.05 -3.82
C LEU A 55 14.81 1.21 -2.65
N SER A 56 14.80 -0.12 -2.81
CA SER A 56 15.34 -1.06 -1.84
C SER A 56 16.82 -0.81 -1.56
N GLU A 57 17.65 -0.78 -2.60
CA GLU A 57 19.11 -0.58 -2.48
C GLU A 57 19.44 0.76 -1.81
N ARG A 58 18.65 1.80 -2.09
CA ARG A 58 18.93 3.15 -1.60
C ARG A 58 18.37 3.43 -0.21
N TYR A 59 17.27 2.79 0.19
CA TYR A 59 16.50 3.23 1.37
C TYR A 59 16.05 2.11 2.31
N SER A 60 16.23 0.82 1.99
CA SER A 60 15.77 -0.28 2.86
C SER A 60 16.50 -0.35 4.20
N GLN A 61 17.74 0.16 4.27
CA GLN A 61 18.58 0.07 5.46
C GLN A 61 18.28 1.19 6.48
N PRO A 62 18.41 0.92 7.79
CA PRO A 62 18.31 1.95 8.82
C PRO A 62 19.25 3.13 8.55
N GLY A 63 18.76 4.35 8.74
CA GLY A 63 19.54 5.58 8.56
C GLY A 63 19.78 6.03 7.10
N ALA A 64 19.31 5.28 6.09
CA ALA A 64 19.51 5.63 4.69
C ALA A 64 18.61 6.80 4.19
N LEU A 65 17.52 7.09 4.91
CA LEU A 65 16.62 8.19 4.58
C LEU A 65 17.14 9.53 5.16
N PRO A 66 17.03 10.66 4.41
CA PRO A 66 17.45 11.97 4.89
C PRO A 66 16.73 12.35 6.19
N GLN A 67 17.50 12.73 7.22
CA GLN A 67 16.94 13.19 8.49
C GLN A 67 16.54 14.66 8.38
N GLN A 68 15.25 14.98 8.57
CA GLN A 68 14.76 16.36 8.66
C GLN A 68 14.95 16.97 10.07
N SER A 69 15.23 16.17 11.09
CA SER A 69 15.41 16.61 12.48
C SER A 69 16.29 15.62 13.26
N GLN A 70 17.04 16.12 14.26
CA GLN A 70 17.97 15.35 15.13
C GLN A 70 17.31 14.28 16.03
N GLN A 71 16.06 13.88 15.79
CA GLN A 71 15.35 12.88 16.57
C GLN A 71 15.20 11.58 15.77
N GLN A 72 15.93 10.55 16.24
CA GLN A 72 15.84 9.12 15.93
C GLN A 72 15.97 8.71 14.44
N GLN A 73 16.88 7.77 14.17
CA GLN A 73 17.03 7.19 12.84
C GLN A 73 15.82 6.31 12.51
N HIS A 74 15.25 6.48 11.31
CA HIS A 74 14.20 5.59 10.80
C HIS A 74 14.80 4.21 10.49
N GLY A 75 14.01 3.15 10.67
CA GLY A 75 14.38 1.76 10.42
C GLY A 75 14.52 1.35 8.95
N GLY A 76 14.54 2.33 8.03
CA GLY A 76 14.57 2.13 6.58
C GLY A 76 13.20 2.23 5.91
N LEU A 77 13.14 1.83 4.65
CA LEU A 77 11.96 1.80 3.79
C LEU A 77 11.37 0.40 3.76
N SER A 78 10.07 0.29 4.04
CA SER A 78 9.27 -0.89 3.75
C SER A 78 8.31 -0.60 2.59
N ILE A 79 8.21 -1.55 1.67
CA ILE A 79 7.46 -1.44 0.41
C ILE A 79 6.42 -2.56 0.39
N ARG A 80 5.16 -2.19 0.17
CA ARG A 80 4.10 -3.12 -0.21
C ARG A 80 3.58 -2.74 -1.59
N ILE A 81 3.44 -3.73 -2.46
CA ILE A 81 3.16 -3.52 -3.89
C ILE A 81 1.68 -3.80 -4.15
N LEU A 82 1.01 -2.90 -4.88
CA LEU A 82 -0.37 -3.10 -5.36
C LEU A 82 -0.39 -3.21 -6.87
N LEU A 83 -1.05 -4.23 -7.43
CA LEU A 83 -1.18 -4.36 -8.88
C LEU A 83 -2.63 -4.51 -9.29
N THR A 84 -3.05 -3.72 -10.29
CA THR A 84 -4.31 -4.00 -10.99
C THR A 84 -4.21 -5.30 -11.80
N PRO A 85 -5.33 -5.97 -12.12
CA PRO A 85 -5.32 -7.18 -12.95
C PRO A 85 -4.67 -7.00 -14.33
N SER A 86 -4.71 -5.79 -14.89
CA SER A 86 -4.01 -5.49 -16.16
C SER A 86 -2.50 -5.32 -15.97
N ALA A 87 -2.04 -4.86 -14.80
CA ALA A 87 -0.62 -4.67 -14.51
C ALA A 87 0.11 -6.01 -14.35
N THR A 88 -0.54 -7.00 -13.73
CA THR A 88 0.04 -8.34 -13.52
C THR A 88 0.43 -9.03 -14.83
N ARG A 89 -0.25 -8.70 -15.94
CA ARG A 89 0.03 -9.25 -17.27
C ARG A 89 1.42 -8.87 -17.81
N PHE A 90 2.01 -7.80 -17.30
CA PHE A 90 3.36 -7.36 -17.69
C PHE A 90 4.48 -8.01 -16.87
N LEU A 91 4.16 -8.84 -15.86
CA LEU A 91 5.11 -9.44 -14.93
C LEU A 91 4.80 -10.93 -14.71
N ALA A 92 4.59 -11.66 -15.79
CA ALA A 92 4.21 -13.08 -15.79
C ALA A 92 5.39 -14.03 -16.12
N GLY A 93 6.65 -13.55 -16.08
CA GLY A 93 7.83 -14.35 -16.36
C GLY A 93 8.15 -14.54 -17.84
N GLN A 94 7.55 -13.73 -18.72
CA GLN A 94 7.66 -13.86 -20.18
C GLN A 94 8.99 -13.37 -20.77
N ALA A 95 9.77 -12.58 -20.02
CA ALA A 95 11.07 -12.06 -20.45
C ALA A 95 11.92 -11.66 -19.23
N ALA A 96 13.22 -11.44 -19.44
CA ALA A 96 14.13 -11.01 -18.37
C ALA A 96 13.70 -9.68 -17.70
N GLU A 97 13.14 -8.74 -18.48
CA GLU A 97 12.57 -7.49 -17.95
C GLU A 97 11.11 -7.61 -17.47
N GLN A 98 10.52 -8.79 -17.60
CA GLN A 98 9.14 -9.10 -17.20
C GLN A 98 9.12 -10.34 -16.28
N PRO A 99 9.83 -10.29 -15.14
CA PRO A 99 9.96 -11.43 -14.24
C PRO A 99 8.61 -11.80 -13.61
N PRO A 100 8.45 -13.02 -13.08
CA PRO A 100 7.23 -13.39 -12.37
C PRO A 100 7.05 -12.50 -11.12
N LEU A 101 5.82 -12.09 -10.82
CA LEU A 101 5.49 -11.24 -9.67
C LEU A 101 6.12 -11.69 -8.36
N SER A 102 6.14 -13.00 -8.10
CA SER A 102 6.69 -13.57 -6.87
C SER A 102 8.15 -13.20 -6.63
N SER A 103 8.95 -13.00 -7.70
CA SER A 103 10.36 -12.61 -7.58
C SER A 103 10.58 -11.24 -6.96
N LEU A 104 9.56 -10.36 -6.96
CA LEU A 104 9.66 -9.06 -6.30
C LEU A 104 9.74 -9.19 -4.78
N LEU A 105 9.24 -10.30 -4.21
CA LEU A 105 9.31 -10.58 -2.77
C LEU A 105 10.73 -10.95 -2.33
N ASP A 106 11.61 -11.32 -3.25
CA ASP A 106 13.02 -11.60 -2.95
C ASP A 106 13.84 -10.31 -2.78
N ILE A 107 13.27 -9.14 -3.12
CA ILE A 107 13.94 -7.85 -3.00
C ILE A 107 13.84 -7.35 -1.54
N PRO A 108 14.98 -7.00 -0.89
CA PRO A 108 14.97 -6.52 0.49
C PRO A 108 14.03 -5.32 0.72
N GLY A 109 13.28 -5.35 1.81
CA GLY A 109 12.31 -4.29 2.12
C GLY A 109 10.99 -4.38 1.33
N VAL A 110 10.80 -5.38 0.48
CA VAL A 110 9.47 -5.70 -0.08
C VAL A 110 8.74 -6.63 0.89
N ASP A 111 7.75 -6.09 1.58
CA ASP A 111 7.00 -6.77 2.63
C ASP A 111 5.65 -7.31 2.15
N GLY A 112 5.34 -7.26 0.85
CA GLY A 112 4.15 -7.93 0.30
C GLY A 112 3.70 -7.43 -1.06
N ILE A 113 2.93 -8.26 -1.75
CA ILE A 113 2.24 -7.96 -3.01
C ILE A 113 0.74 -8.20 -2.82
N HIS A 114 -0.08 -7.25 -3.24
CA HIS A 114 -1.53 -7.24 -3.06
C HIS A 114 -2.25 -7.07 -4.40
N LEU A 115 -3.22 -7.94 -4.64
CA LEU A 115 -4.07 -8.00 -5.83
C LEU A 115 -5.55 -7.80 -5.45
N ASP A 116 -6.43 -7.61 -6.43
CA ASP A 116 -7.87 -7.43 -6.21
C ASP A 116 -8.49 -8.65 -5.52
N GLU A 117 -8.02 -9.86 -5.85
CA GLU A 117 -8.50 -11.10 -5.27
C GLU A 117 -8.17 -11.23 -3.78
N ASP A 118 -7.11 -10.54 -3.31
CA ASP A 118 -6.66 -10.61 -1.91
C ASP A 118 -7.66 -10.00 -0.93
N GLU A 119 -8.45 -9.03 -1.41
CA GLU A 119 -9.48 -8.36 -0.62
C GLU A 119 -10.65 -9.30 -0.29
N TRP A 120 -10.93 -10.27 -1.17
CA TRP A 120 -12.11 -11.13 -1.11
C TRP A 120 -11.78 -12.63 -1.03
N ARG A 121 -10.54 -12.99 -0.64
CA ARG A 121 -10.12 -14.40 -0.50
C ARG A 121 -11.08 -15.21 0.37
N GLU A 122 -11.49 -14.61 1.48
CA GLU A 122 -12.47 -15.17 2.39
C GLU A 122 -13.70 -14.26 2.44
N PRO A 123 -14.93 -14.82 2.51
CA PRO A 123 -16.12 -14.02 2.73
C PRO A 123 -15.98 -13.16 3.99
N TRP A 124 -16.11 -11.85 3.82
CA TRP A 124 -15.95 -10.92 4.93
C TRP A 124 -17.01 -11.17 6.01
N LYS A 125 -16.59 -11.12 7.27
CA LYS A 125 -17.44 -11.21 8.45
C LYS A 125 -17.34 -9.93 9.26
N ARG A 126 -18.46 -9.51 9.88
CA ARG A 126 -18.47 -8.32 10.74
C ARG A 126 -17.38 -8.42 11.81
N GLY A 127 -16.61 -7.34 11.95
CA GLY A 127 -15.48 -7.27 12.87
C GLY A 127 -14.13 -7.59 12.22
N ASN A 128 -14.11 -8.24 11.05
CA ASN A 128 -12.87 -8.46 10.32
C ASN A 128 -12.35 -7.14 9.73
N ALA A 129 -11.03 -6.98 9.76
CA ALA A 129 -10.35 -5.91 9.07
C ALA A 129 -10.56 -5.99 7.54
N ILE A 130 -10.50 -4.84 6.88
CA ILE A 130 -10.70 -4.69 5.44
C ILE A 130 -9.36 -4.32 4.81
N LEU A 131 -8.92 -5.10 3.82
CA LEU A 131 -7.55 -5.02 3.29
C LEU A 131 -7.17 -3.60 2.82
N HIS A 132 -7.98 -2.96 1.97
CA HIS A 132 -7.66 -1.62 1.46
C HIS A 132 -7.60 -0.55 2.57
N ILE A 133 -8.39 -0.72 3.65
CA ILE A 133 -8.37 0.18 4.81
C ILE A 133 -7.07 0.00 5.59
N GLU A 134 -6.66 -1.24 5.83
CA GLU A 134 -5.42 -1.55 6.55
C GLU A 134 -4.19 -1.11 5.75
N LEU A 135 -4.18 -1.32 4.43
CA LEU A 135 -3.12 -0.80 3.56
C LEU A 135 -3.05 0.73 3.63
N ARG A 136 -4.19 1.42 3.56
CA ARG A 136 -4.24 2.88 3.69
C ARG A 136 -3.72 3.36 5.04
N ARG A 137 -4.11 2.71 6.13
CA ARG A 137 -3.64 3.03 7.50
C ARG A 137 -2.13 2.85 7.62
N TRP A 138 -1.62 1.75 7.07
CA TRP A 138 -0.21 1.37 7.11
C TRP A 138 0.70 2.34 6.37
N ALA A 139 0.29 2.78 5.18
CA ALA A 139 1.12 3.59 4.31
C ALA A 139 1.35 5.02 4.84
N ASP A 140 2.60 5.48 4.79
CA ASP A 140 2.93 6.90 4.91
C ASP A 140 2.78 7.62 3.56
N MET A 141 2.96 6.88 2.45
CA MET A 141 2.91 7.39 1.09
C MET A 141 2.37 6.34 0.12
N LEU A 142 1.61 6.81 -0.88
CA LEU A 142 1.21 6.02 -2.05
C LEU A 142 1.89 6.57 -3.30
N VAL A 143 2.54 5.71 -4.07
CA VAL A 143 3.08 6.02 -5.39
C VAL A 143 2.38 5.13 -6.41
N VAL A 144 1.75 5.70 -7.44
CA VAL A 144 1.18 4.94 -8.57
C VAL A 144 2.07 5.13 -9.80
N ALA A 145 2.93 4.15 -10.06
CA ALA A 145 3.91 4.18 -11.14
C ALA A 145 4.03 2.80 -11.82
N PRO A 146 3.41 2.59 -13.00
CA PRO A 146 2.67 3.58 -13.79
C PRO A 146 1.20 3.77 -13.39
N LEU A 147 0.66 4.96 -13.68
CA LEU A 147 -0.77 5.27 -13.74
C LEU A 147 -1.26 5.20 -15.20
N SER A 148 -2.07 4.21 -15.54
CA SER A 148 -2.70 4.05 -16.84
C SER A 148 -3.84 5.05 -17.02
N ALA A 149 -4.20 5.40 -18.26
CA ALA A 149 -5.33 6.27 -18.54
C ALA A 149 -6.65 5.72 -17.97
N ASN A 150 -6.84 4.39 -18.00
CA ASN A 150 -8.03 3.73 -17.47
C ASN A 150 -8.12 3.90 -15.94
N THR A 151 -7.05 3.61 -15.21
CA THR A 151 -7.02 3.79 -13.75
C THR A 151 -7.13 5.27 -13.38
N MET A 152 -6.53 6.17 -14.15
CA MET A 152 -6.67 7.62 -13.95
C MET A 152 -8.14 8.05 -14.10
N ALA A 153 -8.82 7.58 -15.15
CA ALA A 153 -10.23 7.87 -15.36
C ALA A 153 -11.10 7.32 -14.22
N LYS A 154 -10.80 6.12 -13.71
CA LYS A 154 -11.49 5.54 -12.56
C LYS A 154 -11.33 6.42 -11.31
N ILE A 155 -10.10 6.80 -10.98
CA ILE A 155 -9.79 7.63 -9.82
C ILE A 155 -10.51 8.98 -9.89
N VAL A 156 -10.39 9.68 -11.02
CA VAL A 156 -10.97 11.02 -11.19
C VAL A 156 -12.50 11.00 -11.09
N ASN A 157 -13.14 9.93 -11.56
CA ASN A 157 -14.60 9.77 -11.45
C ASN A 157 -15.05 9.09 -10.14
N GLY A 158 -14.14 8.83 -9.20
CA GLY A 158 -14.46 8.32 -7.87
C GLY A 158 -14.83 6.84 -7.82
N PHE A 159 -14.44 6.04 -8.82
CA PHE A 159 -14.62 4.58 -8.78
C PHE A 159 -13.68 3.93 -7.75
N ALA A 160 -14.16 2.85 -7.13
CA ALA A 160 -13.45 2.05 -6.14
C ALA A 160 -13.68 0.55 -6.39
N ASP A 161 -13.38 0.10 -7.61
CA ASP A 161 -13.73 -1.22 -8.14
C ASP A 161 -12.52 -2.18 -8.25
N GLY A 162 -11.60 -2.09 -7.29
CA GLY A 162 -10.38 -2.92 -7.20
C GLY A 162 -9.44 -2.36 -6.12
N ILE A 163 -8.44 -3.13 -5.70
CA ILE A 163 -7.64 -2.82 -4.49
C ILE A 163 -6.99 -1.44 -4.58
N LEU A 164 -6.42 -1.10 -5.74
CA LEU A 164 -5.79 0.20 -5.98
C LEU A 164 -6.81 1.35 -5.92
N ALA A 165 -7.95 1.21 -6.60
CA ALA A 165 -8.96 2.26 -6.65
C ALA A 165 -9.59 2.48 -5.26
N SER A 166 -9.87 1.40 -4.52
CA SER A 166 -10.37 1.43 -3.15
C SER A 166 -9.39 2.11 -2.19
N VAL A 167 -8.09 1.78 -2.25
CA VAL A 167 -7.06 2.45 -1.42
C VAL A 167 -7.00 3.95 -1.73
N VAL A 168 -6.98 4.33 -3.02
CA VAL A 168 -6.96 5.75 -3.42
C VAL A 168 -8.21 6.47 -2.93
N ARG A 169 -9.39 5.86 -3.07
CA ARG A 169 -10.66 6.47 -2.67
C ARG A 169 -10.77 6.66 -1.14
N ALA A 170 -10.15 5.75 -0.38
CA ALA A 170 -10.10 5.78 1.07
C ALA A 170 -8.90 6.58 1.63
N TRP A 171 -8.07 7.18 0.78
CA TRP A 171 -6.83 7.84 1.18
C TRP A 171 -7.07 9.07 2.07
N ASP A 172 -6.25 9.21 3.12
CA ASP A 172 -6.32 10.36 4.02
C ASP A 172 -5.57 11.58 3.46
N ALA A 173 -6.10 12.13 2.37
CA ALA A 173 -5.54 13.27 1.66
C ALA A 173 -5.63 14.59 2.45
N ARG A 174 -6.44 14.63 3.52
CA ARG A 174 -6.64 15.82 4.38
C ARG A 174 -6.00 15.68 5.76
N GLY A 175 -5.60 14.48 6.17
CA GLY A 175 -5.06 14.21 7.50
C GLY A 175 -6.14 14.17 8.58
N GLU A 176 -7.38 13.86 8.22
CA GLU A 176 -8.55 13.96 9.09
C GLU A 176 -8.94 12.61 9.70
N LEU A 177 -8.35 11.50 9.23
CA LEU A 177 -8.85 10.15 9.53
C LEU A 177 -7.94 9.36 10.47
N ASP A 178 -6.61 9.50 10.35
CA ASP A 178 -5.65 8.69 11.09
C ASP A 178 -5.09 9.41 12.34
N THR A 179 -5.97 10.03 13.15
CA THR A 179 -5.59 10.78 14.36
C THR A 179 -5.16 9.89 15.53
N ASP A 180 -5.58 8.62 15.53
CA ASP A 180 -5.54 7.74 16.70
C ASP A 180 -4.58 6.56 16.53
N VAL A 181 -3.69 6.57 15.52
CA VAL A 181 -2.68 5.52 15.34
C VAL A 181 -1.57 5.69 16.38
N VAL A 182 -1.86 5.23 17.60
CA VAL A 182 -0.93 5.14 18.73
C VAL A 182 0.06 4.01 18.44
N ARG A 183 1.36 4.30 18.42
CA ARG A 183 2.39 3.25 18.43
C ARG A 183 2.38 2.59 19.80
N GLY A 184 1.84 1.37 19.88
CA GLY A 184 1.99 0.47 21.02
C GLY A 184 0.96 0.63 22.13
N SER A 185 -0.11 -0.16 22.06
CA SER A 185 -0.41 -1.14 23.10
C SER A 185 -1.06 -2.34 22.42
N GLY A 186 -0.35 -3.47 22.44
CA GLY A 186 -0.96 -4.75 22.14
C GLY A 186 -2.16 -4.97 23.06
N ALA A 187 -3.17 -5.63 22.51
CA ALA A 187 -4.41 -6.03 23.16
C ALA A 187 -5.30 -4.88 23.64
N GLU A 188 -6.40 -4.66 22.92
CA GLU A 188 -7.69 -4.48 23.58
C GLU A 188 -8.76 -5.19 22.75
N GLY A 189 -8.94 -6.47 23.09
CA GLY A 189 -10.19 -7.15 22.85
C GLY A 189 -11.26 -6.53 23.75
N SER A 190 -12.39 -6.20 23.14
CA SER A 190 -13.74 -6.19 23.71
C SER A 190 -13.83 -6.42 25.24
N SER A 191 -14.04 -5.33 25.99
CA SER A 191 -14.34 -5.39 27.42
C SER A 191 -15.73 -5.99 27.69
N THR A 192 -15.78 -7.08 28.45
CA THR A 192 -16.91 -7.42 29.32
C THR A 192 -16.39 -7.59 30.75
N THR A 193 -17.06 -6.89 31.66
CA THR A 193 -16.90 -6.73 33.10
C THR A 193 -16.70 -8.01 33.92
N ALA A 194 -15.76 -7.99 34.89
CA ALA A 194 -15.99 -8.46 36.27
C ALA A 194 -14.81 -8.12 37.21
N THR A 195 -15.16 -7.65 38.40
CA THR A 195 -14.37 -7.13 39.53
C THR A 195 -13.71 -8.25 40.37
N THR A 196 -12.48 -8.04 40.89
CA THR A 196 -12.06 -8.11 42.33
C THR A 196 -10.54 -8.35 42.54
N GLY A 197 -9.90 -7.53 43.41
CA GLY A 197 -8.95 -8.04 44.43
C GLY A 197 -7.43 -7.82 44.30
N SER A 198 -6.91 -6.83 45.04
CA SER A 198 -5.70 -6.86 45.90
C SER A 198 -4.25 -6.83 45.37
N SER A 199 -3.57 -5.70 45.68
CA SER A 199 -2.21 -5.51 46.24
C SER A 199 -0.97 -6.19 45.63
N GLY A 200 -0.03 -5.38 45.13
CA GLY A 200 1.38 -5.74 44.92
C GLY A 200 2.24 -4.53 44.52
N GLU A 201 3.43 -4.44 45.09
CA GLU A 201 4.27 -3.24 45.23
C GLU A 201 5.09 -2.84 43.97
N GLY A 202 5.39 -1.53 43.95
CA GLY A 202 6.48 -0.81 43.25
C GLY A 202 7.42 -1.54 42.29
N SER A 203 7.31 -1.20 41.00
CA SER A 203 8.46 -1.05 40.11
C SER A 203 8.20 0.12 39.17
N SER A 204 8.95 1.20 39.38
CA SER A 204 8.96 2.40 38.55
C SER A 204 9.61 2.08 37.19
N ALA A 205 8.83 1.49 36.28
CA ALA A 205 9.15 1.47 34.87
C ALA A 205 8.93 2.88 34.31
N ALA A 206 10.00 3.52 33.85
CA ALA A 206 9.95 4.81 33.19
C ALA A 206 8.86 4.79 32.11
N ALA A 207 7.82 5.61 32.31
CA ALA A 207 6.73 5.78 31.37
C ALA A 207 7.32 6.23 30.02
N ALA A 208 7.43 5.29 29.08
CA ALA A 208 7.76 5.60 27.71
C ALA A 208 6.75 6.63 27.22
N THR A 209 7.22 7.84 26.97
CA THR A 209 6.39 8.96 26.56
C THR A 209 5.89 8.68 25.13
N THR A 210 4.75 8.00 25.03
CA THR A 210 4.11 7.67 23.75
C THR A 210 3.59 8.96 23.13
N ARG A 211 4.21 9.39 22.03
CA ARG A 211 3.82 10.61 21.32
C ARG A 211 2.70 10.27 20.32
N PRO A 212 1.54 10.92 20.36
CA PRO A 212 0.51 10.73 19.34
C PRO A 212 1.07 11.09 17.96
N ARG A 213 0.79 10.29 16.92
CA ARG A 213 1.08 10.69 15.54
C ARG A 213 0.27 11.96 15.28
N ARG A 214 0.95 13.12 15.22
CA ARG A 214 0.32 14.36 14.75
C ARG A 214 -0.28 14.07 13.38
N ALA A 215 -1.58 14.33 13.22
CA ALA A 215 -2.31 14.24 11.97
C ALA A 215 -1.43 14.73 10.80
N LYS A 216 -0.88 13.79 10.03
CA LYS A 216 0.07 14.08 8.95
C LYS A 216 -0.64 13.72 7.66
N LYS A 217 -0.97 14.75 6.87
CA LYS A 217 -1.49 14.60 5.51
C LYS A 217 -0.64 13.60 4.72
N LYS A 218 -1.21 12.45 4.37
CA LYS A 218 -0.54 11.40 3.60
C LYS A 218 -0.46 11.82 2.13
N ARG A 219 0.66 11.53 1.47
CA ARG A 219 0.92 11.99 0.09
C ARG A 219 0.62 10.88 -0.92
N ILE A 220 0.02 11.28 -2.05
CA ILE A 220 -0.11 10.46 -3.26
C ILE A 220 0.80 11.07 -4.33
N ILE A 221 1.60 10.23 -4.99
CA ILE A 221 2.39 10.59 -6.17
C ILE A 221 1.94 9.68 -7.30
N VAL A 222 1.79 10.22 -8.51
CA VAL A 222 1.43 9.43 -9.69
C VAL A 222 2.37 9.71 -10.85
N ALA A 223 2.63 8.66 -11.64
CA ALA A 223 3.40 8.74 -12.87
C ALA A 223 2.53 8.22 -14.03
N PRO A 224 1.73 9.09 -14.67
CA PRO A 224 0.93 8.72 -15.84
C PRO A 224 1.81 8.12 -16.94
N ALA A 225 1.42 6.96 -17.47
CA ALA A 225 2.12 6.32 -18.58
C ALA A 225 1.13 5.68 -19.55
N MET A 226 1.08 6.23 -20.76
CA MET A 226 0.14 5.82 -21.81
C MET A 226 0.71 6.19 -23.19
N ASN A 227 0.09 5.68 -24.25
CA ASN A 227 0.44 6.04 -25.61
C ASN A 227 0.23 7.56 -25.87
N THR A 228 1.02 8.13 -26.77
CA THR A 228 0.96 9.56 -27.15
C THR A 228 -0.43 10.02 -27.58
N ALA A 229 -1.21 9.20 -28.29
CA ALA A 229 -2.57 9.54 -28.69
C ALA A 229 -3.51 9.66 -27.48
N MET A 230 -3.36 8.78 -26.49
CA MET A 230 -4.09 8.87 -25.23
C MET A 230 -3.65 10.09 -24.42
N TRP A 231 -2.35 10.36 -24.37
CA TRP A 231 -1.80 11.53 -23.67
C TRP A 231 -2.34 12.85 -24.25
N ARG A 232 -2.36 12.98 -25.58
CA ARG A 232 -2.87 14.17 -26.28
C ARG A 232 -4.39 14.28 -26.26
N HIS A 233 -5.10 13.27 -25.76
CA HIS A 233 -6.56 13.30 -25.68
C HIS A 233 -7.02 14.38 -24.68
N PRO A 234 -7.99 15.26 -25.02
CA PRO A 234 -8.40 16.37 -24.14
C PRO A 234 -8.91 15.93 -22.75
N ILE A 235 -9.50 14.72 -22.66
CA ILE A 235 -9.95 14.16 -21.37
C ILE A 235 -8.76 13.92 -20.42
N THR A 236 -7.60 13.52 -20.94
CA THR A 236 -6.39 13.29 -20.14
C THR A 236 -5.97 14.57 -19.42
N ALA A 237 -5.91 15.70 -20.14
CA ALA A 237 -5.59 16.98 -19.54
C ALA A 237 -6.62 17.42 -18.48
N LYS A 238 -7.92 17.18 -18.72
CA LYS A 238 -8.97 17.47 -17.72
C LYS A 238 -8.81 16.62 -16.46
N GLN A 239 -8.52 15.34 -16.63
CA GLN A 239 -8.31 14.40 -15.52
C GLN A 239 -7.07 14.75 -14.70
N LEU A 240 -5.97 15.12 -15.35
CA LEU A 240 -4.75 15.55 -14.66
C LEU A 240 -5.01 16.79 -13.79
N ARG A 241 -5.74 17.79 -14.28
CA ARG A 241 -6.09 18.98 -13.49
C ARG A 241 -6.84 18.61 -12.20
N VAL A 242 -7.82 17.71 -12.28
CA VAL A 242 -8.54 17.24 -11.09
C VAL A 242 -7.57 16.64 -10.07
N LEU A 243 -6.61 15.82 -10.52
CA LEU A 243 -5.61 15.22 -9.62
C LEU A 243 -4.66 16.29 -9.04
N GLU A 244 -4.22 17.25 -9.85
CA GLU A 244 -3.31 18.32 -9.43
C GLU A 244 -3.94 19.22 -8.36
N ASP A 245 -5.21 19.57 -8.54
CA ASP A 245 -5.99 20.41 -7.63
C ASP A 245 -6.29 19.67 -6.32
N GLU A 246 -6.78 18.43 -6.40
CA GLU A 246 -7.23 17.67 -5.21
C GLU A 246 -6.07 17.09 -4.39
N TRP A 247 -4.95 16.73 -5.03
CA TRP A 247 -3.81 16.15 -4.33
C TRP A 247 -2.73 17.18 -3.94
N GLY A 248 -2.95 18.46 -4.25
CA GLY A 248 -2.10 19.57 -3.84
C GLY A 248 -0.73 19.55 -4.51
N VAL A 249 -0.69 19.15 -5.79
CA VAL A 249 0.50 19.28 -6.64
C VAL A 249 0.62 20.72 -7.14
N ALA A 250 -0.52 21.39 -7.38
CA ALA A 250 -0.55 22.83 -7.59
C ALA A 250 -0.24 23.54 -6.26
N SER A 251 0.71 24.50 -6.29
CA SER A 251 0.91 25.41 -5.16
C SER A 251 -0.37 26.21 -4.93
N PRO A 252 -0.73 26.56 -3.67
CA PRO A 252 -1.83 27.49 -3.45
C PRO A 252 -1.51 28.79 -4.20
N ASN A 253 -2.42 29.20 -5.09
CA ASN A 253 -2.40 30.53 -5.71
C ASN A 253 -2.57 31.63 -4.66
#